data_AF-A0A2A4GET8-F1
#
_entry.id   AF-A0A2A4GET8-F1
#
_cell.length_a   1.000
_cell.length_b   1.000
_cell.length_c   1.000
_cell.angle_alpha   90.00
_cell.angle_beta   90.00
_cell.angle_gamma   90.00
#
_symmetry.space_group_name_H-M   'P 1'
#
loop_
_entity.id
_entity.type
_entity.pdbx_description
1 polymer ?
#
loop_
_entity_poly.entity_id
_entity_poly.type
_entity_poly.pdbx_seq_one_letter_code
_entity_poly.pdbx_strand_id
1 'polypeptide(L)' 'MNISFTKKQEDYILDQVASGDYQNNSEVVRDALRLHKLYRDKVLEDLKKAIEEGWDGPDSKMTMAEIIASKM' A
#
# COMPACT_ATOMS: atom_id res chain seq x y z
N MET A 1 -23.79 6.22 -7.76
CA MET A 1 -23.09 4.94 -7.93
C MET A 1 -23.55 4.04 -6.81
N ASN A 2 -24.06 2.84 -7.12
CA ASN A 2 -24.51 1.88 -6.10
C ASN A 2 -23.43 0.81 -5.94
N ILE A 3 -22.92 0.67 -4.73
CA ILE A 3 -21.87 -0.30 -4.37
C ILE A 3 -22.43 -1.14 -3.23
N SER A 4 -22.35 -2.46 -3.38
CA SER A 4 -22.73 -3.39 -2.31
C SER A 4 -21.51 -3.68 -1.45
N PHE A 5 -21.70 -3.62 -0.13
CA PHE A 5 -20.67 -3.91 0.86
C PHE A 5 -20.99 -5.22 1.57
N THR A 6 -19.95 -5.89 2.07
CA THR A 6 -20.15 -6.98 3.03
C THR A 6 -20.65 -6.40 4.35
N LYS A 7 -21.34 -7.20 5.17
CA LYS A 7 -21.88 -6.73 6.45
C LYS A 7 -20.80 -6.12 7.36
N LYS A 8 -19.61 -6.73 7.40
CA LYS A 8 -18.46 -6.21 8.15
C LYS A 8 -18.01 -4.82 7.68
N GLN A 9 -18.06 -4.57 6.37
CA GLN A 9 -17.70 -3.25 5.82
C GLN A 9 -18.78 -2.21 6.11
N GLU A 10 -20.05 -2.59 6.06
CA GLU A 10 -21.15 -1.70 6.46
C GLU A 10 -21.02 -1.29 7.92
N ASP A 11 -20.82 -2.25 8.82
CA ASP A 11 -20.68 -2.00 10.26
C ASP A 11 -19.49 -1.07 10.52
N TYR A 12 -18.34 -1.33 9.89
CA TYR A 12 -17.18 -0.43 9.96
C TYR A 12 -17.50 0.99 9.48
N ILE A 13 -18.17 1.14 8.33
CA ILE A 13 -18.52 2.48 7.79
C ILE A 13 -19.46 3.21 8.75
N LEU A 14 -20.44 2.50 9.31
CA LEU A 14 -21.40 3.07 10.27
C LEU A 14 -20.69 3.51 11.56
N ASP A 15 -19.75 2.71 12.07
CA ASP A 15 -18.96 3.07 13.26
C ASP A 15 -18.12 4.34 13.03
N GLN A 16 -17.52 4.50 11.84
CA GLN A 16 -16.76 5.70 11.47
C GLN A 16 -17.63 6.95 11.33
N VAL A 17 -18.88 6.82 10.87
CA VAL A 17 -19.81 7.96 10.84
C VAL A 17 -20.30 8.27 12.27
N ALA A 18 -20.56 7.25 13.07
CA ALA A 18 -21.01 7.39 14.46
C ALA A 18 -19.96 8.03 15.37
N SER A 19 -18.66 7.87 15.08
CA SER A 19 -17.59 8.56 15.82
C SER A 19 -17.62 10.09 15.62
N GLY A 20 -18.25 10.57 14.55
CA GLY A 20 -18.28 11.98 14.19
C GLY A 20 -17.11 12.44 13.32
N ASP A 21 -16.16 11.55 13.01
CA ASP A 21 -15.01 11.86 12.14
C ASP A 21 -15.41 12.07 10.68
N TYR A 22 -16.55 11.49 10.27
CA TYR A 22 -17.09 11.57 8.91
C TYR A 22 -18.56 11.96 8.93
N GLN A 23 -18.98 12.80 7.99
CA GLN A 23 -20.37 13.28 7.89
C GLN A 23 -21.31 12.25 7.28
N ASN A 24 -20.81 11.33 6.46
CA ASN A 24 -21.60 10.32 5.77
C ASN A 24 -20.74 9.18 5.23
N ASN A 25 -21.40 8.08 4.87
CA ASN A 25 -20.76 6.88 4.31
C ASN A 25 -19.91 7.17 3.06
N SER A 26 -20.34 8.11 2.21
CA SER A 26 -19.60 8.44 0.98
C SER A 26 -18.26 9.10 1.28
N GLU A 27 -18.13 9.80 2.40
CA GLU A 27 -16.88 10.41 2.83
C GLU A 27 -15.86 9.36 3.29
N VAL A 28 -16.29 8.41 4.12
CA VAL A 28 -15.49 7.25 4.55
C VAL A 28 -14.95 6.49 3.34
N VAL A 29 -15.82 6.23 2.34
CA VAL A 29 -15.43 5.50 1.13
C VAL A 29 -14.43 6.30 0.28
N ARG A 30 -14.63 7.62 0.12
CA ARG A 30 -13.68 8.47 -0.60
C ARG A 30 -12.32 8.50 0.09
N ASP A 31 -12.30 8.54 1.41
CA ASP A 31 -11.09 8.54 2.21
C ASP A 31 -10.31 7.24 2.07
N ALA A 32 -11.00 6.10 2.18
CA ALA A 32 -10.42 4.78 1.96
C ALA A 32 -9.84 4.62 0.54
N LEU A 33 -10.55 5.12 -0.49
CA LEU A 33 -10.05 5.09 -1.87
C LEU A 33 -8.81 5.97 -2.06
N ARG A 34 -8.75 7.13 -1.39
CA ARG A 34 -7.58 8.01 -1.41
C ARG A 34 -6.37 7.32 -0.80
N LEU A 35 -6.56 6.67 0.36
CA LEU A 35 -5.49 5.91 1.01
C LEU A 35 -5.05 4.71 0.16
N HIS A 36 -5.99 3.97 -0.43
CA HIS A 36 -5.69 2.87 -1.33
C HIS A 36 -4.84 3.32 -2.52
N LYS A 37 -5.22 4.44 -3.15
CA LYS A 37 -4.46 5.02 -4.26
C LYS A 37 -3.05 5.41 -3.81
N LEU A 38 -2.93 6.16 -2.72
CA LEU A 38 -1.64 6.60 -2.18
C LEU A 38 -0.72 5.42 -1.90
N TYR A 39 -1.24 4.37 -1.25
CA TYR A 39 -0.45 3.18 -0.94
C TYR A 39 0.01 2.46 -2.21
N ARG A 40 -0.88 2.31 -3.20
CA ARG A 40 -0.55 1.66 -4.47
C ARG A 40 0.50 2.44 -5.25
N ASP A 41 0.34 3.76 -5.35
CA ASP A 41 1.29 4.64 -6.02
C ASP A 41 2.65 4.59 -5.33
N LYS A 42 2.67 4.66 -3.99
CA LYS A 42 3.89 4.55 -3.18
C LYS A 42 4.62 3.23 -3.37
N VAL A 43 3.93 2.09 -3.32
CA VAL A 43 4.54 0.77 -3.52
C VAL A 43 5.16 0.66 -4.91
N LEU A 44 4.50 1.21 -5.94
CA LEU A 44 5.02 1.20 -7.30
C LEU A 44 6.23 2.13 -7.45
N GLU A 45 6.22 3.30 -6.82
CA GLU A 45 7.34 4.24 -6.83
C GLU A 45 8.55 3.65 -6.11
N ASP A 46 8.37 3.12 -4.90
CA ASP A 46 9.43 2.50 -4.11
C ASP A 46 10.04 1.29 -4.87
N LEU A 47 9.22 0.49 -5.55
CA LEU A 47 9.70 -0.61 -6.39
C LEU A 47 10.52 -0.11 -7.59
N LYS A 48 10.02 0.90 -8.31
CA LYS A 48 10.75 1.47 -9.45
C LYS A 48 12.10 2.03 -9.04
N LYS A 49 12.14 2.76 -7.92
CA LYS A 49 13.37 3.28 -7.35
C LYS A 49 14.37 2.18 -7.03
N ALA A 50 13.93 1.08 -6.41
CA ALA A 50 14.81 -0.05 -6.13
C ALA A 50 15.36 -0.74 -7.40
N ILE A 51 14.56 -0.76 -8.48
CA ILE A 51 15.01 -1.28 -9.78
C ILE A 51 16.06 -0.34 -10.40
N GLU A 52 15.81 0.98 -10.40
CA GLU A 52 16.75 1.99 -10.88
C GLU A 52 18.07 1.94 -10.11
N GLU A 53 18.02 1.84 -8.77
CA GLU A 53 19.21 1.65 -7.93
C GLU A 53 19.99 0.38 -8.30
N GLY A 54 19.29 -0.70 -8.69
CA GLY A 54 19.92 -1.94 -9.14
C GLY A 54 20.53 -1.84 -10.54
N TRP A 55 19.94 -1.04 -11.44
CA TRP A 55 20.43 -0.85 -12.82
C TRP A 55 21.60 0.13 -12.88
N ASP A 56 21.55 1.20 -12.10
CA ASP A 56 22.63 2.20 -12.00
C ASP A 56 23.76 1.74 -11.06
N GLY A 57 23.53 0.65 -10.32
CA GLY A 57 24.50 0.02 -9.45
C GLY A 57 25.59 -0.73 -10.22
N PRO A 58 26.77 -0.92 -9.60
CA PRO A 58 27.84 -1.71 -10.22
C PRO A 58 27.48 -3.20 -10.29
N ASP A 59 27.99 -3.89 -11.31
CA ASP A 59 27.90 -5.34 -11.39
C ASP A 59 28.49 -6.00 -10.13
N SER A 60 27.70 -6.89 -9.52
CA SER A 60 28.19 -7.69 -8.41
C SER A 60 29.20 -8.73 -8.90
N LYS A 61 30.34 -8.80 -8.22
CA LYS A 61 31.36 -9.85 -8.45
C LYS A 61 31.19 -11.03 -7.50
N MET A 62 30.25 -10.95 -6.55
CA MET A 62 30.05 -12.00 -5.55
C MET A 62 29.33 -13.20 -6.15
N THR A 63 29.84 -14.38 -5.86
CA THR A 63 29.13 -15.64 -6.06
C THR A 63 28.02 -15.80 -5.03
N MET A 64 27.04 -16.68 -5.33
CA MET A 64 25.96 -16.97 -4.39
C MET A 64 26.47 -17.50 -3.04
N ALA A 65 27.52 -18.31 -3.04
CA ALA A 65 28.11 -18.85 -1.80
C ALA A 65 28.69 -17.74 -0.91
N GLU A 66 29.37 -16.75 -1.50
CA GLU A 66 29.90 -15.60 -0.77
C GLU A 66 28.79 -14.70 -0.23
N ILE A 67 27.68 -14.55 -0.97
CA ILE A 67 26.49 -13.80 -0.51
C ILE A 67 25.84 -14.47 0.70
N ILE A 68 25.76 -15.82 0.71
CA ILE A 68 25.20 -16.56 1.84
C ILE A 68 26.11 -16.44 3.06
N ALA A 69 27.42 -16.61 2.86
CA ALA A 69 28.40 -16.52 3.95
C ALA A 69 28.46 -15.13 4.58
N SER A 70 28.19 -14.04 3.84
CA SER A 70 28.21 -12.67 4.37
C SER A 70 26.98 -12.30 5.21
N LYS A 71 25.93 -13.12 5.20
CA LYS A 71 24.69 -12.91 5.97
C LYS A 71 24.59 -13.76 7.24
N MET A 72 25.53 -14.68 7.46
CA MET A 72 25.67 -15.48 8.68
C MET A 72 26.63 -14.81 9.66
#